data_AF-A0A9D5T461-F1
#
_entry.id   AF-A0A9D5T461-F1
#
_cell.length_a   1.000
_cell.length_b   1.000
_cell.length_c   1.000
_cell.angle_alpha   90.00
_cell.angle_beta   90.00
_cell.angle_gamma   90.00
#
_symmetry.space_group_name_H-M   'P 1'
#
loop_
_entity.id
_entity.type
_entity.pdbx_description
1 polymer ?
#
loop_
_entity_poly.entity_id
_entity_poly.type
_entity_poly.pdbx_seq_one_letter_code
_entity_poly.pdbx_strand_id
1 'polypeptide(L)' 'MNRFEKVKKYFENGLWNVQRVANAVIKGWITVDEFREITGVVYDV' A
#
# COMPACT_ATOMS: atom_id res chain seq x y z
N MET A 1 14.63 4.39 5.36
CA MET A 1 13.21 3.96 5.42
C MET A 1 12.62 4.11 4.04
N ASN A 2 12.36 2.98 3.38
CA ASN A 2 11.74 2.97 2.06
C ASN A 2 10.27 3.41 2.13
N ARG A 3 9.72 3.90 1.01
CA ARG A 3 8.31 4.29 0.91
C ARG A 3 7.41 3.09 1.21
N PHE A 4 7.79 1.91 0.72
CA PHE A 4 7.19 0.63 1.03
C PHE A 4 6.98 0.40 2.53
N GLU A 5 8.07 0.41 3.31
CA GLU A 5 8.03 0.11 4.75
C GLU A 5 7.14 1.09 5.51
N LYS A 6 7.11 2.36 5.07
CA LYS A 6 6.20 3.36 5.63
C LYS A 6 4.75 2.96 5.37
N VAL A 7 4.39 2.68 4.12
CA VAL A 7 3.02 2.32 3.75
C VAL A 7 2.59 1.02 4.43
N LYS A 8 3.47 0.00 4.47
CA LYS A 8 3.25 -1.25 5.19
C LYS A 8 2.97 -1.00 6.67
N LYS A 9 3.85 -0.24 7.33
CA LYS A 9 3.68 0.11 8.75
C LYS A 9 2.38 0.88 8.99
N TYR A 10 2.02 1.84 8.13
CA TYR A 10 0.75 2.56 8.27
C TYR A 10 -0.47 1.65 8.11
N PHE A 11 -0.42 0.70 7.19
CA PHE A 11 -1.48 -0.28 6.99
C PHE A 11 -1.58 -1.26 8.17
N GLU A 12 -0.46 -1.83 8.61
CA GLU A 12 -0.38 -2.76 9.75
C GLU A 12 -0.81 -2.10 11.07
N ASN A 13 -0.51 -0.81 11.27
CA ASN A 13 -0.97 -0.05 12.43
C ASN A 13 -2.44 0.42 12.31
N GLY A 14 -3.15 0.04 11.24
CA GLY A 14 -4.54 0.44 11.00
C GLY A 14 -4.74 1.94 10.71
N LEU A 15 -3.66 2.67 10.49
CA LEU A 15 -3.70 4.11 10.18
C LEU A 15 -4.17 4.35 8.74
N TRP A 16 -3.90 3.40 7.84
CA TRP A 16 -4.28 3.46 6.44
C TRP A 16 -5.17 2.28 6.07
N ASN A 17 -6.26 2.56 5.37
CA ASN A 17 -7.11 1.55 4.75
C ASN A 17 -6.62 1.17 3.34
N VAL A 18 -7.13 0.08 2.79
CA VAL A 18 -6.76 -0.44 1.46
C VAL A 18 -6.87 0.65 0.37
N GLN A 19 -7.93 1.47 0.40
CA GLN A 19 -8.10 2.57 -0.56
C GLN A 19 -6.96 3.59 -0.50
N ARG A 20 -6.40 3.87 0.69
CA ARG A 20 -5.28 4.79 0.83
C ARG A 20 -3.95 4.18 0.37
N VAL A 21 -3.77 2.86 0.55
CA VAL A 21 -2.65 2.12 -0.03
C VAL A 21 -2.76 2.13 -1.57
N ALA A 22 -3.96 1.97 -2.13
CA ALA A 22 -4.22 2.05 -3.57
C ALA A 22 -3.89 3.45 -4.13
N ASN A 23 -4.27 4.51 -3.42
CA ASN A 23 -3.88 5.88 -3.77
C ASN A 23 -2.35 6.08 -3.76
N ALA A 24 -1.61 5.35 -2.93
CA ALA A 24 -0.15 5.39 -2.95
C ALA A 24 0.42 4.75 -4.21
N VAL A 25 -0.23 3.72 -4.76
CA VAL A 25 0.10 3.16 -6.08
C VAL A 25 -0.14 4.19 -7.17
N ILE A 26 -1.32 4.81 -7.21
CA ILE A 26 -1.68 5.83 -8.21
C ILE A 26 -0.70 7.02 -8.17
N LYS A 27 -0.25 7.42 -6.98
CA LYS A 27 0.74 8.49 -6.81
C LYS A 27 2.19 8.07 -7.07
N GLY A 28 2.46 6.81 -7.41
CA GLY A 28 3.81 6.30 -7.64
C GLY A 28 4.69 6.26 -6.38
N TRP A 29 4.08 6.12 -5.20
CA TRP A 29 4.80 5.93 -3.94
C TRP A 29 5.26 4.48 -3.77
N ILE A 30 4.42 3.55 -4.23
CA ILE A 30 4.65 2.10 -4.26
C ILE A 30 4.14 1.54 -5.59
N THR A 31 4.54 0.33 -5.90
CA THR A 31 4.11 -0.44 -7.06
C THR A 31 2.84 -1.27 -6.75
N VAL A 32 2.22 -1.83 -7.80
CA VAL A 32 1.07 -2.73 -7.66
C VAL A 32 1.46 -4.00 -6.91
N ASP A 33 2.66 -4.53 -7.15
CA ASP A 33 3.18 -5.70 -6.43
C ASP A 33 3.36 -5.41 -4.93
N GLU A 34 3.92 -4.25 -4.59
CA GLU A 34 4.05 -3.81 -3.20
C GLU A 34 2.69 -3.61 -2.52
N PHE A 35 1.69 -3.09 -3.23
CA PHE A 35 0.33 -3.00 -2.71
C PHE A 35 -0.25 -4.37 -2.39
N ARG A 36 -0.04 -5.36 -3.28
CA ARG A 36 -0.49 -6.74 -3.07
C ARG A 36 0.21 -7.36 -1.87
N GLU A 37 1.51 -7.10 -1.68
CA GLU A 37 2.26 -7.56 -0.51
C GLU A 37 1.76 -6.93 0.80
N ILE A 38 1.40 -5.65 0.79
CA ILE A 38 0.91 -4.94 1.98
C ILE A 38 -0.51 -5.38 2.36
N THR A 39 -1.39 -5.46 1.38
CA THR A 39 -2.84 -5.63 1.62
C THR A 39 -3.31 -7.07 1.55
N GLY A 40 -2.56 -7.95 0.87
CA GLY A 40 -3.02 -9.30 0.54
C GLY A 40 -4.21 -9.34 -0.44
N VAL A 41 -4.66 -8.19 -0.92
CA VAL A 41 -5.76 -8.06 -1.86
C VAL A 41 -5.19 -8.00 -3.26
N VAL A 42 -5.73 -8.81 -4.17
CA VAL A 42 -5.45 -8.67 -5.59
C VAL A 42 -5.97 -7.30 -6.01
N TYR A 43 -5.06 -6.40 -6.37
CA TYR A 43 -5.43 -5.13 -7.01
C TYR A 43 -6.14 -5.46 -8.32
N ASP A 44 -7.47 -5.49 -8.27
CA ASP A 44 -8.38 -5.63 -9.39
C ASP A 44 -8.87 -4.21 -9.71
N VAL A 45 -8.56 -3.75 -10.93
CA VAL A 45 -8.81 -2.39 -11.43
C VAL A 45 -10.25 -2.20 -11.87
#